data_AF-A0A2V8R6J8-F1
#
_entry.id   AF-A0A2V8R6J8-F1
#
_cell.length_a   1.000
_cell.length_b   1.000
_cell.length_c   1.000
_cell.angle_alpha   90.00
_cell.angle_beta   90.00
_cell.angle_gamma   90.00
#
_symmetry.space_group_name_H-M   'P 1'
#
loop_
_entity.id
_entity.type
_entity.pdbx_description
1 polymer ?
#
loop_
_entity_poly.entity_id
_entity_poly.type
_entity_poly.pdbx_seq_one_letter_code
_entity_poly.pdbx_strand_id
1 'polypeptide(L)' 'MSPDLGRGEADVLRLALELPADEAVVILDDAKARAAAGRLGLRFIGTLGVLLNAKRVGLIAAVTPHL' A
#
# COMPACT_ATOMS: atom_id res chain seq x y z
N MET A 1 -3.59 3.44 -18.99
CA MET A 1 -2.88 3.44 -17.69
C MET A 1 -2.14 4.77 -17.61
N SER A 2 -2.35 5.58 -16.56
CA SER A 2 -1.74 6.93 -16.48
C SER A 2 -0.22 6.84 -16.66
N PRO A 3 0.42 7.71 -17.46
CA PRO A 3 1.87 7.72 -17.73
C PRO A 3 2.76 8.04 -16.50
N ASP A 4 2.14 8.04 -15.33
CA ASP A 4 2.56 8.71 -14.12
C ASP A 4 2.84 7.73 -12.97
N LEU A 5 2.59 6.44 -13.22
CA LEU A 5 2.80 5.35 -12.27
C LEU A 5 4.07 4.60 -12.63
N GLY A 6 4.95 4.37 -11.65
CA GLY A 6 6.15 3.58 -11.87
C GLY A 6 5.82 2.15 -12.28
N ARG A 7 6.69 1.50 -13.06
CA ARG A 7 6.45 0.14 -13.55
C ARG A 7 6.15 -0.85 -12.40
N GLY A 8 6.91 -0.79 -11.31
CA GLY A 8 6.70 -1.66 -10.16
C GLY A 8 5.35 -1.43 -9.47
N GLU A 9 4.92 -0.18 -9.34
CA GLU A 9 3.61 0.14 -8.77
C GLU A 9 2.48 -0.32 -9.69
N ALA A 10 2.63 -0.16 -11.00
CA ALA A 10 1.67 -0.68 -11.97
C ALA A 10 1.55 -2.20 -11.90
N ASP A 11 2.67 -2.91 -11.77
CA ASP A 11 2.69 -4.37 -11.64
C ASP A 11 2.02 -4.84 -10.33
N VAL A 12 2.25 -4.13 -9.22
CA VAL A 12 1.57 -4.41 -7.93
C VAL A 12 0.06 -4.20 -8.03
N LEU A 13 -0.39 -3.09 -8.63
CA LEU A 13 -1.82 -2.84 -8.81
C LEU A 13 -2.46 -3.88 -9.74
N ARG A 14 -1.79 -4.27 -10.82
CA ARG A 14 -2.28 -5.30 -11.74
C ARG A 14 -2.42 -6.64 -11.02
N LEU A 15 -1.40 -7.06 -10.28
CA LEU A 15 -1.45 -8.30 -9.51
C LEU A 15 -2.61 -8.29 -8.50
N ALA A 16 -2.82 -7.17 -7.80
CA ALA A 16 -3.90 -7.06 -6.83
C ALA A 16 -5.30 -7.16 -7.45
N LEU A 17 -5.48 -6.72 -8.71
CA LEU A 17 -6.74 -6.87 -9.45
C LEU A 17 -7.01 -8.32 -9.88
N GLU A 18 -5.97 -9.15 -9.99
CA GLU A 18 -6.09 -10.57 -10.32
C GLU A 18 -6.45 -11.43 -9.09
N LEU A 19 -6.31 -10.87 -7.88
CA LEU A 19 -6.63 -11.53 -6.62
C LEU A 19 -8.06 -11.18 -6.16
N PRO A 20 -8.71 -12.04 -5.37
CA PRO A 20 -9.97 -11.71 -4.71
C PRO A 20 -9.81 -10.44 -3.86
N ALA A 21 -10.77 -9.51 -3.97
CA ALA A 21 -10.68 -8.17 -3.36
C ALA A 21 -10.47 -8.20 -1.83
N ASP A 22 -10.98 -9.24 -1.16
CA ASP A 22 -10.88 -9.42 0.28
C ASP A 22 -9.59 -10.11 0.74
N GLU A 23 -8.76 -10.60 -0.19
CA GLU A 23 -7.53 -11.33 0.10
C GLU A 23 -6.27 -10.48 -0.03
N ALA A 24 -6.35 -9.36 -0.76
CA ALA A 24 -5.19 -8.50 -1.01
C ALA A 24 -5.30 -7.13 -0.34
N VAL A 25 -4.18 -6.64 0.19
CA VAL A 25 -3.94 -5.25 0.56
C VAL A 25 -2.60 -4.85 -0.05
N VAL A 26 -2.59 -3.81 -0.87
CA VAL A 26 -1.34 -3.34 -1.50
C VAL A 26 -0.61 -2.33 -0.61
N ILE A 27 0.71 -2.39 -0.59
CA ILE A 27 1.55 -1.41 0.10
C ILE A 27 2.02 -0.37 -0.92
N LEU A 28 1.69 0.91 -0.71
CA LEU A 28 1.97 2.01 -1.63
C LEU A 28 2.48 3.24 -0.90
N ASP A 29 3.60 3.80 -1.35
CA ASP A 29 4.22 4.98 -0.72
C ASP A 29 4.03 6.28 -1.55
N ASP A 30 3.67 6.20 -2.84
CA ASP A 30 3.41 7.37 -3.68
C ASP A 30 1.94 7.83 -3.67
N ALA A 31 1.70 9.13 -3.83
CA ALA A 31 0.35 9.70 -3.86
C ALA A 31 -0.45 9.31 -5.12
N LYS A 32 0.20 9.24 -6.29
CA LYS A 32 -0.42 8.84 -7.56
C LYS A 32 -0.83 7.37 -7.53
N ALA A 33 0.02 6.51 -6.96
CA ALA A 33 -0.28 5.10 -6.77
C ALA A 33 -1.48 4.89 -5.83
N ARG A 34 -1.52 5.58 -4.69
CA ARG A 34 -2.67 5.55 -3.76
C ARG A 34 -3.96 6.03 -4.42
N ALA A 35 -3.90 7.12 -5.20
CA ALA A 35 -5.05 7.60 -5.94
C ALA A 35 -5.53 6.59 -7.00
N ALA A 36 -4.60 5.90 -7.67
CA ALA A 36 -4.94 4.83 -8.61
C ALA A 36 -5.60 3.64 -7.92
N ALA A 37 -5.05 3.15 -6.79
CA ALA A 37 -5.65 2.08 -6.00
C ALA A 37 -7.07 2.44 -5.53
N GLY A 38 -7.28 3.67 -5.04
CA GLY A 38 -8.59 4.17 -4.64
C GLY A 38 -9.61 4.17 -5.78
N ARG A 39 -9.22 4.60 -7.00
CA ARG A 39 -10.10 4.52 -8.19
C ARG A 39 -10.42 3.09 -8.61
N LEU A 40 -9.52 2.16 -8.33
CA LEU A 40 -9.68 0.73 -8.64
C LEU A 40 -10.44 -0.03 -7.54
N GLY A 41 -10.81 0.62 -6.43
CA GLY A 41 -11.46 -0.05 -5.29
C GLY A 41 -10.55 -1.00 -4.52
N LEU A 42 -9.23 -0.90 -4.71
CA LEU A 42 -8.26 -1.74 -4.02
C LEU A 42 -8.00 -1.22 -2.61
N ARG A 43 -7.95 -2.12 -1.63
CA ARG A 43 -7.47 -1.81 -0.29
C ARG A 43 -5.97 -1.56 -0.33
N PHE A 44 -5.52 -0.46 0.29
CA PHE A 44 -4.10 -0.12 0.35
C PHE A 44 -3.70 0.39 1.73
N ILE A 45 -2.40 0.29 2.02
CA ILE A 45 -1.76 0.85 3.21
C ILE A 45 -0.40 1.43 2.82
N GLY A 46 0.07 2.46 3.52
CA GLY A 46 1.45 2.95 3.36
C GLY A 46 2.39 2.31 4.38
N THR A 47 3.70 2.41 4.17
CA THR A 47 4.71 1.84 5.08
C THR A 47 4.51 2.29 6.54
N LEU A 48 4.20 3.58 6.78
CA LEU A 48 3.91 4.08 8.13
C LEU A 48 2.68 3.41 8.76
N GLY A 49 1.63 3.13 7.96
CA GLY A 49 0.44 2.44 8.44
C GLY A 49 0.75 1.02 8.92
N VAL A 50 1.64 0.32 8.21
CA VAL A 50 2.13 -1.02 8.62
C VAL A 50 2.85 -0.93 9.96
N LEU A 51 3.76 0.02 10.13
CA LEU A 51 4.50 0.23 11.37
C LEU A 51 3.59 0.60 12.54
N LEU A 52 2.62 1.48 12.33
CA LEU A 52 1.65 1.85 13.37
C LEU A 52 0.77 0.67 13.77
N ASN A 53 0.34 -0.16 12.82
CA ASN A 53 -0.39 -1.39 13.14
C ASN A 53 0.45 -2.35 13.97
N ALA A 54 1.71 -2.60 13.58
CA ALA A 54 2.63 -3.45 14.33
C ALA A 54 2.82 -2.97 15.78
N LYS A 55 2.95 -1.65 15.99
CA LYS A 55 3.00 -1.07 17.33
C LYS A 55 1.71 -1.30 18.11
N ARG A 56 0.55 -1.06 17.48
CA ARG A 56 -0.77 -1.21 18.13
C ARG A 56 -1.03 -2.64 18.60
N VAL A 57 -0.53 -3.64 17.89
CA VAL A 57 -0.66 -5.06 18.27
C VAL A 57 0.51 -5.58 19.11
N GLY A 58 1.45 -4.71 19.52
CA GLY A 58 2.56 -5.05 20.40
C GLY A 58 3.72 -5.82 19.75
N LEU A 59 3.80 -5.87 18.42
CA LEU A 59 4.91 -6.52 17.69
C LEU A 59 6.20 -5.70 17.76
N ILE A 60 6.08 -4.37 17.87
CA ILE A 60 7.22 -3.47 18.08
C ILE A 60 6.89 -2.49 19.21
N ALA A 61 7.89 -2.13 20.00
CA ALA A 61 7.70 -1.24 21.16
C ALA A 61 7.39 0.21 20.75
N ALA A 62 8.03 0.70 19.69
CA ALA A 62 7.90 2.08 19.24
C ALA A 62 8.07 2.22 17.73
N VAL A 63 7.48 3.28 17.19
CA VAL A 63 7.77 3.83 15.86
C VAL A 63 8.42 5.18 16.11
N THR A 64 9.67 5.32 15.70
CA THR A 64 10.47 6.53 15.90
C THR A 64 11.12 6.93 14.58
N PRO A 65 11.33 8.23 14.32
CA PRO A 65 12.12 8.66 13.19
C PRO A 65 13.49 7.98 13.20
N HIS A 66 13.94 7.60 12.01
CA HIS A 66 15.28 7.13 11.77
C HIS A 66 15.83 7.99 10.65
N LEU A 67 16.83 8.80 10.97
CA LEU A 67 17.40 9.91 10.18
C LEU A 67 16.65 11.24 10.31
#